data_AF-A0A507FCA6-F1
#
_entry.id   AF-A0A507FCA6-F1
#
_cell.length_a   1.000
_cell.length_b   1.000
_cell.length_c   1.000
_cell.angle_alpha   90.00
_cell.angle_beta   90.00
_cell.angle_gamma   90.00
#
_symmetry.space_group_name_H-M   'P 1'
#
loop_
_entity.id
_entity.type
_entity.pdbx_description
1 polymer ?
#
loop_
_entity_poly.entity_id
_entity_poly.type
_entity_poly.pdbx_seq_one_letter_code
_entity_poly.pdbx_strand_id
1 'polypeptide(L)'
;MRNIVLLACTALLTLALCNIIAVTTDHVERALAMKRRSNPGPTSLLIPSINTSQNEPIQKHPSLPAQLALDNKQLAIITFAKGASAEQIGKITLPNKQRYAQKHGYGYYNFAELSALPLDAQGMYFTKFRSILATFDMGYEWVLWSDADALFMNFSVPLLEFADPLYDFILPVGEPANKMYAKVPNNGHFMFKNSAWSRAYIAYILQASSQGHCEQYGLINGWLQACDRGVFWLDDQGLLVWTQQKFGRHVTCHTKHVSFNHFDSEYPWYNEGDLVLHLPGRSLPDRVRIFETLLAILDLESGKLDRKDARFESVRMDNIHHQPAANVRLEMEAAFESLGWNKPCGAHEGNPDVFMGATKSQTQ
;
A
#
# COMPACT_ATOMS: atom_id res chain seq x y z
N MET A 1 -20.33 -35.05 -33.50
CA MET A 1 -20.39 -33.70 -32.87
C MET A 1 -20.07 -33.71 -31.37
N ARG A 2 -20.62 -34.60 -30.53
CA ARG A 2 -20.33 -34.63 -29.07
C ARG A 2 -18.83 -34.81 -28.71
N ASN A 3 -18.07 -35.59 -29.47
CA ASN A 3 -16.64 -35.82 -29.17
C ASN A 3 -15.74 -34.61 -29.52
N ILE A 4 -16.16 -33.74 -30.44
CA ILE A 4 -15.39 -32.55 -30.84
C ILE A 4 -15.54 -31.45 -29.78
N VAL A 5 -16.73 -31.32 -29.18
CA VAL A 5 -16.99 -30.35 -28.11
C VAL A 5 -16.22 -30.71 -26.84
N LEU A 6 -16.10 -32.00 -26.51
CA LEU A 6 -15.34 -32.44 -25.33
C LEU A 6 -13.84 -32.16 -25.48
N LEU A 7 -13.26 -32.41 -26.67
CA LEU A 7 -11.86 -32.10 -26.96
C LEU A 7 -11.55 -30.60 -26.92
N ALA A 8 -12.47 -29.76 -27.41
CA ALA A 8 -12.33 -28.30 -27.35
C ALA A 8 -12.38 -27.77 -25.90
N CYS A 9 -13.29 -28.29 -25.06
CA CYS A 9 -13.37 -27.90 -23.65
C CYS A 9 -12.12 -28.29 -22.86
N THR A 10 -11.55 -29.48 -23.08
CA THR A 10 -10.33 -29.91 -22.37
C THR A 10 -9.11 -29.07 -22.76
N ALA A 11 -8.99 -28.69 -24.04
CA ALA A 11 -7.91 -27.84 -24.52
C ALA A 11 -7.98 -26.41 -23.95
N LEU A 12 -9.17 -25.83 -23.87
CA LEU A 12 -9.39 -24.51 -23.25
C LEU A 12 -9.09 -24.52 -21.76
N LEU A 13 -9.47 -25.59 -21.04
CA LEU A 13 -9.16 -25.73 -19.61
C LEU A 13 -7.65 -25.86 -19.35
N THR A 14 -6.94 -26.55 -20.23
CA THR A 14 -5.47 -26.74 -20.12
C THR A 14 -4.73 -25.44 -20.39
N LEU A 15 -5.17 -24.65 -21.39
CA LEU A 15 -4.60 -23.33 -21.68
C LEU A 15 -4.83 -22.32 -20.53
N ALA A 16 -6.02 -22.33 -19.92
CA ALA A 16 -6.31 -21.49 -18.76
C ALA A 16 -5.45 -21.86 -17.54
N LEU A 17 -5.27 -23.17 -17.26
CA LEU A 17 -4.39 -23.65 -16.19
C LEU A 17 -2.91 -23.32 -16.45
N CYS A 18 -2.43 -23.41 -17.70
CA CYS A 18 -1.06 -23.04 -18.05
C CYS A 18 -0.77 -21.54 -17.84
N ASN A 19 -1.72 -20.65 -18.14
CA ASN A 19 -1.55 -19.21 -17.92
C ASN A 19 -1.51 -18.84 -16.43
N ILE A 20 -2.32 -19.51 -15.59
CA ILE A 20 -2.30 -19.29 -14.13
C ILE A 20 -0.98 -19.78 -13.52
N ILE A 21 -0.45 -20.92 -13.99
CA ILE A 21 0.85 -21.43 -13.55
C ILE A 21 1.97 -20.47 -13.99
N ALA A 22 1.93 -19.94 -15.22
CA ALA A 22 2.97 -19.03 -15.73
C ALA A 22 3.09 -17.73 -14.93
N VAL A 23 1.96 -17.11 -14.55
CA VAL A 23 1.95 -15.86 -13.76
C VAL A 23 2.45 -16.09 -12.33
N THR A 24 2.06 -17.21 -11.70
CA THR A 24 2.53 -17.55 -10.35
C THR A 24 4.02 -17.91 -10.33
N THR A 25 4.53 -18.57 -11.37
CA THR A 25 5.97 -18.86 -11.50
C THR A 25 6.81 -17.61 -11.73
N ASP A 26 6.35 -16.60 -12.50
CA ASP A 26 7.13 -15.38 -12.75
C ASP A 26 7.30 -14.55 -11.46
N HIS A 27 6.29 -14.49 -10.60
CA HIS A 27 6.42 -13.82 -9.30
C HIS A 27 7.37 -14.54 -8.34
N VAL A 28 7.31 -15.88 -8.27
CA VAL A 28 8.22 -16.69 -7.45
C VAL A 28 9.65 -16.64 -7.99
N GLU A 29 9.85 -16.70 -9.31
CA GLU A 29 11.16 -16.61 -9.93
C GLU A 29 11.78 -15.22 -9.79
N ARG A 30 11.00 -14.13 -9.87
CA ARG A 30 11.51 -12.78 -9.60
C ARG A 30 11.90 -12.59 -8.14
N ALA A 31 11.12 -13.12 -7.19
CA ALA A 31 11.48 -13.12 -5.78
C ALA A 31 12.78 -13.91 -5.51
N LEU A 32 12.95 -15.06 -6.19
CA LEU A 32 14.17 -15.87 -6.13
C LEU A 32 15.36 -15.23 -6.89
N ALA A 33 15.11 -14.47 -7.95
CA ALA A 33 16.14 -13.75 -8.72
C ALA A 33 16.67 -12.53 -7.96
N MET A 34 15.82 -11.83 -7.21
CA MET A 34 16.24 -10.79 -6.26
C MET A 34 17.17 -11.37 -5.18
N LYS A 35 16.87 -12.58 -4.69
CA LYS A 35 17.72 -13.32 -3.72
C LYS A 35 19.13 -13.64 -4.25
N ARG A 36 19.33 -13.76 -5.57
CA ARG A 36 20.64 -14.04 -6.17
C ARG A 36 21.50 -12.79 -6.40
N ARG A 37 20.92 -11.58 -6.38
CA ARG A 37 21.65 -10.33 -6.63
C ARG A 37 22.14 -9.63 -5.35
N SER A 38 21.70 -10.05 -4.17
CA SER A 38 21.96 -9.36 -2.90
C SER A 38 23.04 -10.01 -2.03
N ASN A 39 24.03 -10.70 -2.61
CA ASN A 39 25.14 -11.26 -1.84
C ASN A 39 26.46 -10.54 -2.17
N PRO A 40 26.66 -9.27 -1.76
CA PRO A 40 27.99 -8.70 -1.72
C PRO A 40 28.75 -9.42 -0.60
N GLY A 41 29.93 -9.96 -0.92
CA GLY A 41 30.82 -10.54 0.08
C GLY A 41 31.13 -9.55 1.21
N PRO A 42 31.59 -10.03 2.38
CA PRO A 42 31.80 -9.20 3.56
C PRO A 42 32.91 -8.18 3.26
N THR A 43 32.50 -6.97 2.90
CA THR A 43 33.41 -5.84 2.82
C THR A 43 33.43 -5.24 4.21
N SER A 44 34.52 -5.45 4.94
CA SER A 44 34.78 -4.84 6.24
C SER A 44 34.91 -3.32 6.04
N LEU A 45 33.77 -2.63 6.06
CA LEU A 45 33.69 -1.18 6.18
C LEU A 45 33.67 -0.87 7.67
N LEU A 46 34.76 -0.28 8.16
CA LEU A 46 34.81 0.36 9.47
C LEU A 46 33.80 1.51 9.46
N ILE A 47 32.64 1.26 10.08
CA ILE A 47 31.60 2.27 10.32
C ILE A 47 32.14 3.19 11.43
N PRO A 48 32.33 4.49 11.18
CA PRO A 48 32.68 5.42 12.25
C PRO A 48 31.54 5.45 13.28
N SER A 49 31.90 5.45 14.56
CA SER A 49 30.96 5.50 15.68
C SER A 49 29.99 6.66 15.50
N ILE A 50 28.71 6.35 15.29
CA ILE A 50 27.63 7.34 15.24
C ILE A 50 27.46 7.89 16.66
N ASN A 51 27.74 9.18 16.81
CA ASN A 51 27.59 9.91 18.06
C ASN A 51 26.08 10.09 18.32
N THR A 52 25.53 9.41 19.32
CA THR A 52 24.09 9.37 19.65
C THR A 52 23.58 10.63 20.36
N SER A 53 24.28 11.77 20.25
CA SER A 53 23.90 13.03 20.90
C SER A 53 23.07 13.98 20.04
N GLN A 54 22.67 13.61 18.82
CA GLN A 54 21.83 14.45 17.97
C GLN A 54 20.36 14.04 17.96
N ASN A 55 19.70 14.20 19.11
CA ASN A 55 18.29 14.60 19.12
C ASN A 55 18.25 16.10 18.80
N GLU A 56 18.59 16.49 17.56
CA GLU A 56 18.26 17.84 17.14
C GLU A 56 16.74 17.96 17.07
N PRO A 57 16.14 19.00 17.69
CA PRO A 57 14.71 19.24 17.54
C PRO A 57 14.42 19.37 16.05
N ILE A 58 13.50 18.54 15.54
CA ILE A 58 12.99 18.60 14.16
C ILE A 58 12.73 20.07 13.85
N GLN A 59 13.57 20.66 12.99
CA GLN A 59 13.46 22.08 12.67
C GLN A 59 12.06 22.31 12.11
N LYS A 60 11.34 23.27 12.69
CA LYS A 60 10.02 23.67 12.19
C LYS A 60 10.16 23.97 10.71
N HIS A 61 9.53 23.14 9.88
CA HIS A 61 9.55 23.28 8.43
C HIS A 61 9.07 24.68 8.03
N PRO A 62 9.63 25.28 6.96
CA PRO A 62 9.17 26.57 6.45
C PRO A 62 7.67 26.51 6.18
N SER A 63 6.93 27.47 6.73
CA SER A 63 5.47 27.55 6.66
C SER A 63 5.01 27.50 5.20
N LEU A 64 4.19 26.50 4.87
CA LEU A 64 3.50 26.37 3.60
C LEU A 64 2.68 27.65 3.29
N PRO A 65 2.50 28.02 2.00
CA PRO A 65 1.78 29.24 1.61
C PRO A 65 0.37 29.30 2.20
N ALA A 66 0.02 30.44 2.80
CA ALA A 66 -1.20 30.67 3.59
C ALA A 66 -2.53 30.70 2.81
N GLN A 67 -2.60 30.16 1.60
CA GLN A 67 -3.72 30.37 0.66
C GLN A 67 -4.65 29.16 0.48
N LEU A 68 -4.72 28.28 1.50
CA LEU A 68 -5.63 27.11 1.58
C LEU A 68 -6.64 27.22 2.75
N ALA A 69 -6.97 28.45 3.15
CA ALA A 69 -7.80 28.72 4.33
C ALA A 69 -9.30 28.75 3.99
N LEU A 70 -9.86 27.57 3.77
CA LEU A 70 -11.28 27.19 4.04
C LEU A 70 -11.46 25.66 4.11
N ASP A 71 -10.38 24.89 3.99
CA ASP A 71 -10.45 23.44 3.89
C ASP A 71 -10.75 22.81 5.24
N ASN A 72 -11.84 22.05 5.30
CA ASN A 72 -12.05 21.05 6.33
C ASN A 72 -10.86 20.06 6.28
N LYS A 73 -9.88 20.19 7.18
CA LYS A 73 -8.65 19.39 7.24
C LYS A 73 -8.92 17.95 7.74
N GLN A 74 -9.99 17.33 7.25
CA GLN A 74 -10.34 15.95 7.57
C GLN A 74 -9.42 14.95 6.88
N LEU A 75 -9.12 15.14 5.59
CA LEU A 75 -8.34 14.17 4.82
C LEU A 75 -7.40 14.83 3.81
N ALA A 76 -6.19 14.29 3.70
CA ALA A 76 -5.26 14.56 2.62
C ALA A 76 -4.88 13.27 1.88
N ILE A 77 -4.73 13.38 0.56
CA ILE A 77 -4.13 12.37 -0.31
C ILE A 77 -2.71 12.81 -0.61
N ILE A 78 -1.75 11.94 -0.33
CA ILE A 78 -0.34 12.24 -0.53
C ILE A 78 0.33 11.17 -1.37
N THR A 79 1.30 11.59 -2.16
CA THR A 79 2.05 10.70 -3.06
C THR A 79 3.49 11.19 -3.20
N PHE A 80 4.33 10.40 -3.86
CA PHE A 80 5.70 10.77 -4.18
C PHE A 80 6.07 10.20 -5.55
N ALA A 81 6.17 11.05 -6.56
CA ALA A 81 6.56 10.66 -7.91
C ALA A 81 7.87 11.36 -8.29
N LYS A 82 9.01 10.70 -8.02
CA LYS A 82 10.35 11.22 -8.35
C LYS A 82 11.20 10.20 -9.10
N GLY A 83 11.95 10.68 -10.10
CA GLY A 83 12.79 9.86 -10.97
C GLY A 83 12.06 9.47 -12.25
N ALA A 84 12.83 9.19 -13.31
CA ALA A 84 12.34 9.14 -14.70
C ALA A 84 11.07 8.27 -14.88
N SER A 85 11.06 7.05 -14.33
CA SER A 85 9.90 6.15 -14.44
C SER A 85 8.67 6.65 -13.67
N ALA A 86 8.88 7.10 -12.43
CA ALA A 86 7.82 7.60 -11.56
C ALA A 86 7.23 8.93 -12.07
N GLU A 87 8.06 9.82 -12.59
CA GLU A 87 7.64 11.08 -13.21
C GLU A 87 6.88 10.83 -14.51
N GLN A 88 7.32 9.86 -15.33
CA GLN A 88 6.60 9.51 -16.55
C GLN A 88 5.22 8.93 -16.26
N ILE A 89 5.08 8.02 -15.30
CA ILE A 89 3.75 7.52 -14.92
C ILE A 89 2.92 8.60 -14.21
N GLY A 90 3.59 9.48 -13.45
CA GLY A 90 2.97 10.61 -12.76
C GLY A 90 2.25 11.60 -13.68
N LYS A 91 2.72 11.75 -14.93
CA LYS A 91 2.01 12.56 -15.95
C LYS A 91 0.57 12.09 -16.19
N ILE A 92 0.30 10.81 -15.95
CA ILE A 92 -1.04 10.21 -16.11
C ILE A 92 -1.77 10.19 -14.77
N THR A 93 -1.10 9.76 -13.70
CA THR A 93 -1.76 9.46 -12.42
C THR A 93 -1.95 10.66 -11.51
N LEU A 94 -1.04 11.64 -11.49
CA LEU A 94 -1.13 12.79 -10.60
C LEU A 94 -2.35 13.69 -10.91
N PRO A 95 -2.65 14.03 -12.19
CA PRO A 95 -3.87 14.78 -12.52
C PRO A 95 -5.15 14.04 -12.12
N ASN A 96 -5.17 12.71 -12.21
CA ASN A 96 -6.31 11.90 -11.77
C ASN A 96 -6.50 12.01 -10.24
N LYS A 97 -5.45 11.85 -9.44
CA LYS A 97 -5.50 12.00 -7.98
C LYS A 97 -5.90 13.40 -7.55
N GLN A 98 -5.35 14.44 -8.19
CA GLN A 98 -5.68 15.83 -7.90
C GLN A 98 -7.16 16.13 -8.17
N ARG A 99 -7.70 15.65 -9.30
CA ARG A 99 -9.13 15.81 -9.62
C ARG A 99 -10.04 15.08 -8.64
N TYR A 100 -9.66 13.87 -8.22
CA TYR A 100 -10.40 13.13 -7.20
C TYR A 100 -10.40 13.90 -5.85
N ALA A 101 -9.23 14.36 -5.40
CA ALA A 101 -9.11 15.15 -4.18
C ALA A 101 -9.97 16.43 -4.25
N GLN A 102 -9.89 17.17 -5.37
CA GLN A 102 -10.67 18.39 -5.59
C GLN A 102 -12.18 18.14 -5.51
N LYS A 103 -12.66 17.04 -6.12
CA LYS A 103 -14.09 16.68 -6.10
C LYS A 103 -14.62 16.51 -4.69
N HIS A 104 -13.84 15.90 -3.81
CA HIS A 104 -14.26 15.57 -2.45
C HIS A 104 -13.81 16.59 -1.39
N GLY A 105 -13.15 17.68 -1.79
CA GLY A 105 -12.64 18.69 -0.86
C GLY A 105 -11.48 18.21 0.01
N TYR A 106 -10.67 17.27 -0.50
CA TYR A 106 -9.49 16.75 0.20
C TYR A 106 -8.23 17.57 -0.12
N GLY A 107 -7.28 17.56 0.82
CA GLY A 107 -5.91 17.99 0.51
C GLY A 107 -5.25 17.07 -0.50
N TYR A 108 -4.38 17.60 -1.36
CA TYR A 108 -3.56 16.80 -2.28
C TYR A 108 -2.12 17.32 -2.34
N TYR A 109 -1.16 16.42 -2.14
CA TYR A 109 0.26 16.79 -2.16
C TYR A 109 1.12 15.72 -2.86
N ASN A 110 1.87 16.13 -3.88
CA ASN A 110 2.99 15.37 -4.42
C ASN A 110 4.27 15.79 -3.69
N PHE A 111 4.76 14.96 -2.78
CA PHE A 111 5.93 15.27 -1.97
C PHE A 111 7.24 15.31 -2.77
N ALA A 112 7.25 14.88 -4.03
CA ALA A 112 8.41 15.08 -4.91
C ALA A 112 8.66 16.56 -5.24
N GLU A 113 7.63 17.41 -5.17
CA GLU A 113 7.69 18.85 -5.44
C GLU A 113 8.08 19.66 -4.19
N LEU A 114 7.99 19.05 -3.00
CA LEU A 114 8.32 19.69 -1.74
C LEU A 114 9.82 19.54 -1.47
N SER A 115 10.60 20.55 -1.89
CA SER A 115 12.06 20.59 -1.79
C SER A 115 12.63 20.45 -0.36
N ALA A 116 11.79 20.58 0.66
CA ALA A 116 12.18 20.62 2.07
C ALA A 116 12.19 19.25 2.77
N LEU A 117 11.65 18.19 2.17
CA LEU A 117 11.80 16.86 2.76
C LEU A 117 13.13 16.26 2.33
N PRO A 118 14.03 15.93 3.28
CA PRO A 118 15.22 15.18 2.94
C PRO A 118 14.78 13.85 2.31
N LEU A 119 15.18 13.63 1.05
CA LEU A 119 15.08 12.32 0.46
C LEU A 119 15.81 11.34 1.38
N ASP A 120 15.13 10.26 1.74
CA ASP A 120 15.57 9.45 2.85
C ASP A 120 16.92 8.78 2.57
N ALA A 121 17.85 8.88 3.53
CA ALA A 121 19.04 8.04 3.56
C ALA A 121 18.67 6.55 3.69
N GLN A 122 17.48 6.25 4.23
CA GLN A 122 16.91 4.91 4.44
C GLN A 122 16.21 4.37 3.17
N GLY A 123 16.16 5.12 2.08
CA GLY A 123 15.59 4.70 0.80
C GLY A 123 14.19 5.25 0.51
N MET A 124 13.82 5.27 -0.77
CA MET A 124 12.60 5.91 -1.25
C MET A 124 11.30 5.31 -0.67
N TYR A 125 11.30 4.03 -0.31
CA TYR A 125 10.13 3.33 0.24
C TYR A 125 9.66 3.89 1.59
N PHE A 126 10.57 4.45 2.40
CA PHE A 126 10.24 5.03 3.71
C PHE A 126 9.85 6.51 3.66
N THR A 127 10.01 7.17 2.50
CA THR A 127 9.61 8.57 2.31
C THR A 127 8.12 8.77 2.62
N LYS A 128 7.27 7.76 2.36
CA LYS A 128 5.84 7.81 2.66
C LYS A 128 5.52 8.12 4.12
N PHE A 129 6.25 7.53 5.06
CA PHE A 129 6.03 7.71 6.48
C PHE A 129 6.40 9.11 6.95
N ARG A 130 7.48 9.69 6.42
CA ARG A 130 7.85 11.09 6.70
C ARG A 130 6.83 12.06 6.12
N SER A 131 6.37 11.80 4.91
CA SER A 131 5.31 12.59 4.27
C SER A 131 4.01 12.56 5.06
N ILE A 132 3.65 11.41 5.65
CA ILE A 132 2.49 11.30 6.54
C ILE A 132 2.66 12.18 7.78
N LEU A 133 3.81 12.10 8.47
CA LEU A 133 4.09 12.94 9.64
C LEU A 133 4.06 14.44 9.30
N ALA A 134 4.67 14.84 8.18
CA ALA A 134 4.62 16.23 7.72
C ALA A 134 3.18 16.68 7.44
N THR A 135 2.35 15.81 6.87
CA THR A 135 0.93 16.09 6.61
C THR A 135 0.11 16.15 7.90
N PHE A 136 0.45 15.36 8.91
CA PHE A 136 -0.13 15.49 10.25
C PHE A 136 0.20 16.83 10.89
N ASP A 137 1.41 17.35 10.69
CA ASP A 137 1.82 18.67 11.20
C ASP A 137 1.13 19.84 10.47
N MET A 138 0.60 19.58 9.27
CA MET A 138 -0.29 20.51 8.56
C MET A 138 -1.73 20.50 9.11
N GLY A 139 -2.03 19.66 10.11
CA GLY A 139 -3.31 19.63 10.81
C GLY A 139 -4.36 18.69 10.21
N TYR A 140 -3.99 17.81 9.28
CA TYR A 140 -4.93 16.83 8.74
C TYR A 140 -5.25 15.72 9.75
N GLU A 141 -6.51 15.33 9.85
CA GLU A 141 -6.95 14.21 10.70
C GLU A 141 -6.61 12.86 10.08
N TRP A 142 -6.87 12.67 8.78
CA TRP A 142 -6.55 11.45 8.04
C TRP A 142 -5.61 11.75 6.88
N VAL A 143 -4.70 10.82 6.63
CA VAL A 143 -3.77 10.89 5.50
C VAL A 143 -3.78 9.56 4.77
N LEU A 144 -4.20 9.59 3.51
CA LEU A 144 -4.03 8.49 2.57
C LEU A 144 -2.68 8.63 1.89
N TRP A 145 -1.81 7.63 2.07
CA TRP A 145 -0.71 7.42 1.13
C TRP A 145 -1.22 6.75 -0.13
N SER A 146 -0.75 7.19 -1.30
CA SER A 146 -1.07 6.60 -2.59
C SER A 146 0.15 6.57 -3.51
N ASP A 147 0.58 5.38 -3.92
CA ASP A 147 1.71 5.19 -4.81
C ASP A 147 1.52 5.88 -6.17
N ALA A 148 2.64 6.26 -6.79
CA ALA A 148 2.63 7.01 -8.05
C ALA A 148 2.01 6.21 -9.21
N ASP A 149 2.08 4.88 -9.18
CA ASP A 149 1.58 3.95 -10.19
C ASP A 149 0.18 3.41 -9.86
N ALA A 150 -0.72 4.32 -9.50
CA ALA A 150 -2.13 4.02 -9.22
C ALA A 150 -3.10 5.10 -9.67
N LEU A 151 -4.35 4.72 -9.93
CA LEU A 151 -5.44 5.60 -10.35
C LEU A 151 -6.65 5.45 -9.44
N PHE A 152 -7.30 6.57 -9.14
CA PHE A 152 -8.68 6.57 -8.71
C PHE A 152 -9.58 6.28 -9.91
N MET A 153 -10.34 5.20 -9.79
CA MET A 153 -11.19 4.67 -10.84
C MET A 153 -12.65 5.06 -10.66
N ASN A 154 -13.09 5.31 -9.42
CA ASN A 154 -14.48 5.64 -9.10
C ASN A 154 -14.59 6.87 -8.19
N PHE A 155 -15.00 8.00 -8.77
CA PHE A 155 -15.13 9.29 -8.09
C PHE A 155 -16.47 9.44 -7.36
N SER A 156 -17.39 8.48 -7.39
CA SER A 156 -18.60 8.55 -6.55
C SER A 156 -18.36 8.12 -5.11
N VAL A 157 -17.26 7.41 -4.84
CA VAL A 157 -16.97 6.82 -3.53
C VAL A 157 -15.96 7.72 -2.79
N PRO A 158 -16.35 8.48 -1.77
CA PRO A 158 -15.42 9.28 -0.96
C PRO A 158 -14.53 8.40 -0.07
N LEU A 159 -13.25 8.76 0.08
CA LEU A 159 -12.30 8.07 0.96
C LEU A 159 -12.73 8.03 2.42
N LEU A 160 -13.49 9.03 2.87
CA LEU A 160 -13.99 9.08 4.25
C LEU A 160 -14.98 7.95 4.57
N GLU A 161 -15.53 7.22 3.60
CA GLU A 161 -16.27 5.98 3.85
C GLU A 161 -15.41 4.90 4.51
N PHE A 162 -14.08 4.94 4.30
CA PHE A 162 -13.15 3.94 4.84
C PHE A 162 -12.48 4.38 6.15
N ALA A 163 -12.62 5.65 6.53
CA ALA A 163 -12.15 6.14 7.80
C ALA A 163 -12.99 5.56 8.94
N ASP A 164 -12.34 4.99 9.94
CA ASP A 164 -13.01 4.38 11.08
C ASP A 164 -12.41 4.92 12.38
N PRO A 165 -13.18 5.63 13.20
CA PRO A 165 -12.65 6.29 14.39
C PRO A 165 -12.12 5.32 15.46
N LEU A 166 -12.48 4.03 15.39
CA LEU A 166 -12.00 2.98 16.29
C LEU A 166 -10.58 2.51 15.98
N TYR A 167 -10.04 2.89 14.82
CA TYR A 167 -8.72 2.47 14.37
C TYR A 167 -7.89 3.70 14.00
N ASP A 168 -6.59 3.50 13.98
CA ASP A 168 -5.61 4.53 13.63
C ASP A 168 -4.93 4.26 12.29
N PHE A 169 -5.03 3.02 11.79
CA PHE A 169 -4.41 2.55 10.57
C PHE A 169 -5.38 1.70 9.76
N ILE A 170 -5.66 2.07 8.51
CA ILE A 170 -6.47 1.28 7.58
C ILE A 170 -5.54 0.68 6.54
N LEU A 171 -5.43 -0.65 6.52
CA LEU A 171 -4.44 -1.39 5.74
C LEU A 171 -5.11 -2.43 4.82
N PRO A 172 -5.00 -2.27 3.49
CA PRO A 172 -5.40 -3.30 2.54
C PRO A 172 -4.57 -4.57 2.68
N VAL A 173 -5.24 -5.72 2.67
CA VAL A 173 -4.61 -7.04 2.75
C VAL A 173 -5.31 -8.04 1.84
N GLY A 174 -4.59 -9.12 1.52
CA GLY A 174 -5.16 -10.26 0.82
C GLY A 174 -6.29 -10.92 1.62
N GLU A 175 -7.32 -11.31 0.89
CA GLU A 175 -8.59 -11.79 1.43
C GLU A 175 -8.44 -13.12 2.20
N PRO A 176 -9.32 -13.41 3.18
CA PRO A 176 -9.19 -14.61 3.99
C PRO A 176 -9.35 -15.92 3.23
N ALA A 177 -10.15 -15.91 2.16
CA ALA A 177 -10.36 -17.08 1.30
C ALA A 177 -9.07 -17.47 0.54
N ASN A 178 -8.19 -16.50 0.27
CA ASN A 178 -6.90 -16.74 -0.37
C ASN A 178 -5.84 -17.12 0.69
N LYS A 179 -5.78 -18.40 1.04
CA LYS A 179 -4.86 -18.91 2.08
C LYS A 179 -3.39 -18.52 1.88
N MET A 180 -2.95 -18.32 0.64
CA MET A 180 -1.58 -17.92 0.35
C MET A 180 -1.35 -16.45 0.71
N TYR A 181 -2.29 -15.56 0.39
CA TYR A 181 -2.12 -14.11 0.57
C TYR A 181 -2.94 -13.51 1.72
N ALA A 182 -3.67 -14.32 2.49
CA ALA A 182 -4.43 -13.90 3.65
C ALA A 182 -3.55 -13.06 4.61
N LYS A 183 -3.98 -11.83 4.93
CA LYS A 183 -3.22 -10.85 5.73
C LYS A 183 -1.90 -10.35 5.14
N VAL A 184 -1.53 -10.74 3.93
CA VAL A 184 -0.37 -10.14 3.25
C VAL A 184 -0.79 -8.77 2.75
N PRO A 185 -0.17 -7.67 3.22
CA PRO A 185 -0.56 -6.34 2.80
C PRO A 185 0.00 -6.00 1.44
N ASN A 186 -0.67 -5.05 0.79
CA ASN A 186 -0.08 -4.15 -0.19
C ASN A 186 -0.18 -2.77 0.45
N ASN A 187 0.95 -2.06 0.50
CA ASN A 187 1.03 -0.75 1.14
C ASN A 187 1.29 0.38 0.13
N GLY A 188 0.87 0.17 -1.12
CA GLY A 188 0.77 1.25 -2.10
C GLY A 188 -0.37 2.21 -1.77
N HIS A 189 -1.42 1.74 -1.09
CA HIS A 189 -2.49 2.59 -0.56
C HIS A 189 -2.84 2.22 0.87
N PHE A 190 -2.79 3.18 1.78
CA PHE A 190 -3.22 2.98 3.17
C PHE A 190 -3.49 4.31 3.85
N MET A 191 -4.31 4.30 4.89
CA MET A 191 -4.68 5.51 5.62
C MET A 191 -4.16 5.46 7.05
N PHE A 192 -3.57 6.56 7.52
CA PHE A 192 -3.34 6.77 8.94
C PHE A 192 -4.18 7.94 9.47
N LYS A 193 -4.67 7.76 10.70
CA LYS A 193 -5.23 8.81 11.54
C LYS A 193 -4.12 9.55 12.27
N ASN A 194 -4.23 10.86 12.38
CA ASN A 194 -3.35 11.72 13.15
C ASN A 194 -3.64 11.56 14.64
N SER A 195 -3.07 10.52 15.24
CA SER A 195 -3.17 10.24 16.66
C SER A 195 -1.79 10.12 17.30
N ALA A 196 -1.77 10.17 18.63
CA ALA A 196 -0.54 9.92 19.39
C ALA A 196 0.03 8.53 19.07
N TRP A 197 -0.84 7.52 18.89
CA TRP A 197 -0.43 6.17 18.53
C TRP A 197 0.23 6.13 17.14
N SER A 198 -0.42 6.68 16.10
CA SER A 198 0.14 6.68 14.74
C SER A 198 1.48 7.37 14.67
N ARG A 199 1.63 8.51 15.37
CA ARG A 199 2.90 9.24 15.42
C ARG A 199 4.01 8.42 16.06
N ALA A 200 3.74 7.76 17.19
CA ALA A 200 4.71 6.90 17.87
C ALA A 200 5.06 5.68 17.00
N TYR A 201 4.07 5.05 16.38
CA TYR A 201 4.26 3.89 15.52
C TYR A 201 5.06 4.22 14.27
N ILE A 202 4.75 5.33 13.59
CA ILE A 202 5.49 5.78 12.40
C ILE A 202 6.92 6.17 12.77
N ALA A 203 7.14 6.84 13.91
CA ALA A 203 8.49 7.13 14.40
C ALA A 203 9.30 5.84 14.62
N TYR A 204 8.67 4.80 15.17
CA TYR A 204 9.30 3.48 15.31
C TYR A 204 9.62 2.83 13.97
N ILE A 205 8.71 2.87 12.99
CA ILE A 205 8.95 2.35 11.63
C ILE A 205 10.21 3.00 11.02
N LEU A 206 10.31 4.33 11.08
CA LEU A 206 11.44 5.09 10.56
C LEU A 206 12.76 4.84 11.31
N GLN A 207 12.66 4.46 12.59
CA GLN A 207 13.83 4.04 13.36
C GLN A 207 14.25 2.63 12.96
N ALA A 208 13.32 1.68 12.95
CA ALA A 208 13.57 0.28 12.64
C ALA A 208 14.13 0.09 11.21
N SER A 209 13.66 0.88 10.24
CA SER A 209 14.19 0.89 8.87
C SER A 209 15.68 1.26 8.80
N SER A 210 16.17 2.08 9.75
CA SER A 210 17.55 2.56 9.78
C SER A 210 18.55 1.61 10.44
N GLN A 211 18.07 0.69 11.27
CA GLN A 211 18.92 -0.17 12.09
C GLN A 211 19.47 -1.40 11.32
N GLY A 212 18.91 -1.71 10.15
CA GLY A 212 19.42 -2.78 9.27
C GLY A 212 19.32 -4.21 9.84
N HIS A 213 18.63 -4.39 10.97
CA HIS A 213 18.50 -5.68 11.65
C HIS A 213 17.09 -5.87 12.18
N CYS A 214 16.52 -7.03 11.89
CA CYS A 214 15.22 -7.46 12.38
C CYS A 214 15.30 -8.90 12.89
N GLU A 215 14.50 -9.19 13.92
CA GLU A 215 14.32 -10.54 14.44
C GLU A 215 13.54 -11.37 13.43
N GLN A 216 13.89 -12.65 13.29
CA GLN A 216 13.11 -13.56 12.47
C GLN A 216 11.91 -14.08 13.25
N TYR A 217 10.71 -13.92 12.69
CA TYR A 217 9.49 -14.55 13.17
C TYR A 217 9.06 -15.69 12.24
N GLY A 218 8.03 -16.44 12.66
CA GLY A 218 7.45 -17.50 11.83
C GLY A 218 6.96 -17.00 10.47
N LEU A 219 6.97 -17.91 9.48
CA LEU A 219 6.50 -17.62 8.14
C LEU A 219 5.00 -17.30 8.15
N ILE A 220 4.62 -16.25 7.43
CA ILE A 220 3.22 -15.93 7.17
C ILE A 220 2.72 -16.85 6.09
N ASN A 221 1.57 -17.48 6.37
CA ASN A 221 0.93 -18.46 5.50
C ASN A 221 1.87 -19.59 5.06
N GLY A 222 2.90 -19.89 5.87
CA GLY A 222 3.86 -20.95 5.60
C GLY A 222 4.89 -20.66 4.51
N TRP A 223 4.93 -19.46 3.92
CA TRP A 223 5.86 -19.14 2.82
C TRP A 223 6.52 -17.76 2.94
N LEU A 224 5.84 -16.76 3.50
CA LEU A 224 6.34 -15.39 3.50
C LEU A 224 7.17 -15.12 4.75
N GLN A 225 8.45 -14.81 4.54
CA GLN A 225 9.34 -14.36 5.59
C GLN A 225 9.40 -12.84 5.59
N ALA A 226 8.78 -12.19 6.59
CA ALA A 226 8.73 -10.72 6.68
C ALA A 226 10.12 -10.07 6.86
N CYS A 227 11.06 -10.82 7.44
CA CYS A 227 12.45 -10.45 7.67
C CYS A 227 13.38 -11.66 7.39
N ASP A 228 14.22 -11.58 6.37
CA ASP A 228 15.29 -12.55 6.09
C ASP A 228 16.66 -11.90 6.33
N ARG A 229 17.45 -12.47 7.25
CA ARG A 229 18.82 -12.00 7.57
C ARG A 229 18.95 -10.48 7.73
N GLY A 230 17.99 -9.85 8.41
CA GLY A 230 17.99 -8.41 8.66
C GLY A 230 17.39 -7.55 7.54
N VAL A 231 16.95 -8.15 6.44
CA VAL A 231 16.32 -7.45 5.32
C VAL A 231 14.82 -7.71 5.35
N PHE A 232 14.04 -6.64 5.36
CA PHE A 232 12.59 -6.74 5.27
C PHE A 232 12.15 -7.13 3.87
N TRP A 233 11.15 -8.00 3.77
CA TRP A 233 10.55 -8.37 2.49
C TRP A 233 9.92 -7.14 1.82
N LEU A 234 10.40 -6.77 0.63
CA LEU A 234 9.93 -5.56 -0.06
C LEU A 234 9.96 -4.32 0.85
N ASP A 235 11.05 -4.17 1.60
CA ASP A 235 11.36 -2.99 2.41
C ASP A 235 10.27 -2.62 3.43
N ASP A 236 9.48 -1.58 3.16
CA ASP A 236 8.46 -1.07 4.07
C ASP A 236 7.30 -2.05 4.28
N GLN A 237 6.95 -2.83 3.25
CA GLN A 237 5.85 -3.77 3.33
C GLN A 237 6.16 -4.90 4.33
N GLY A 238 7.35 -5.48 4.25
CA GLY A 238 7.84 -6.49 5.17
C GLY A 238 8.02 -5.94 6.58
N LEU A 239 8.42 -4.68 6.73
CA LEU A 239 8.49 -4.03 8.03
C LEU A 239 7.10 -3.91 8.68
N LEU A 240 6.08 -3.46 7.95
CA LEU A 240 4.70 -3.37 8.48
C LEU A 240 4.14 -4.74 8.89
N VAL A 241 4.49 -5.78 8.14
CA VAL A 241 4.13 -7.15 8.46
C VAL A 241 4.85 -7.61 9.73
N TRP A 242 6.15 -7.35 9.80
CA TRP A 242 7.01 -7.74 10.91
C TRP A 242 6.58 -7.06 12.22
N THR A 243 6.24 -5.77 12.19
CA THR A 243 5.77 -5.05 13.39
C THR A 243 4.45 -5.60 13.91
N GLN A 244 3.53 -6.04 13.03
CA GLN A 244 2.31 -6.72 13.45
C GLN A 244 2.59 -8.04 14.17
N GLN A 245 3.58 -8.82 13.71
CA GLN A 245 4.02 -10.04 14.38
C GLN A 245 4.71 -9.74 15.72
N LYS A 246 5.63 -8.77 15.74
CA LYS A 246 6.42 -8.40 16.91
C LYS A 246 5.58 -7.85 18.06
N PHE A 247 4.70 -6.90 17.77
CA PHE A 247 3.93 -6.19 18.80
C PHE A 247 2.51 -6.76 18.98
N GLY A 248 2.09 -7.67 18.11
CA GLY A 248 0.82 -8.37 18.22
C GLY A 248 -0.36 -7.42 18.37
N ARG A 249 -1.06 -7.53 19.49
CA ARG A 249 -2.25 -6.72 19.79
C ARG A 249 -1.96 -5.23 19.98
N HIS A 250 -0.73 -4.82 20.33
CA HIS A 250 -0.41 -3.39 20.42
C HIS A 250 -0.37 -2.67 19.07
N VAL A 251 -0.31 -3.42 17.96
CA VAL A 251 -0.46 -2.88 16.60
C VAL A 251 -1.79 -3.29 16.00
N THR A 252 -2.10 -4.59 15.99
CA THR A 252 -3.29 -5.11 15.29
C THR A 252 -4.63 -4.63 15.85
N CYS A 253 -4.68 -4.09 17.08
CA CYS A 253 -5.91 -3.50 17.60
C CYS A 253 -6.19 -2.07 17.08
N HIS A 254 -5.15 -1.40 16.58
CA HIS A 254 -5.21 -0.09 15.94
C HIS A 254 -5.31 -0.20 14.41
N THR A 255 -5.17 -1.40 13.86
CA THR A 255 -5.22 -1.66 12.41
C THR A 255 -6.57 -2.23 12.01
N LYS A 256 -7.30 -1.53 11.15
CA LYS A 256 -8.42 -2.08 10.39
C LYS A 256 -7.88 -2.68 9.10
N HIS A 257 -7.99 -4.00 8.97
CA HIS A 257 -7.72 -4.71 7.73
C HIS A 257 -8.92 -4.54 6.79
N VAL A 258 -8.65 -4.16 5.55
CA VAL A 258 -9.64 -4.05 4.48
C VAL A 258 -9.20 -4.88 3.27
N SER A 259 -10.13 -5.18 2.35
CA SER A 259 -9.77 -5.93 1.14
C SER A 259 -9.03 -5.00 0.20
N PHE A 260 -8.22 -5.56 -0.69
CA PHE A 260 -7.67 -4.82 -1.82
C PHE A 260 -8.76 -4.09 -2.62
N ASN A 261 -9.96 -4.67 -2.73
CA ASN A 261 -11.09 -4.02 -3.44
C ASN A 261 -11.61 -2.73 -2.79
N HIS A 262 -11.21 -2.41 -1.55
CA HIS A 262 -11.61 -1.16 -0.92
C HIS A 262 -10.93 0.05 -1.59
N PHE A 263 -9.60 0.05 -1.69
CA PHE A 263 -8.84 1.15 -2.31
C PHE A 263 -7.40 0.77 -2.72
N ASP A 264 -7.15 -0.50 -3.04
CA ASP A 264 -5.83 -0.96 -3.53
C ASP A 264 -5.96 -2.15 -4.48
N SER A 265 -6.96 -2.15 -5.37
CA SER A 265 -7.19 -3.26 -6.29
C SER A 265 -6.03 -3.40 -7.25
N GLU A 266 -5.58 -4.63 -7.48
CA GLU A 266 -4.49 -4.90 -8.41
C GLU A 266 -5.01 -5.45 -9.74
N TYR A 267 -4.28 -5.21 -10.85
CA TYR A 267 -4.60 -5.87 -12.13
C TYR A 267 -4.06 -7.31 -12.16
N PRO A 268 -4.86 -8.34 -12.51
CA PRO A 268 -6.18 -8.26 -13.16
C PRO A 268 -7.39 -8.46 -12.20
N TRP A 269 -7.20 -8.31 -10.90
CA TRP A 269 -8.22 -8.56 -9.86
C TRP A 269 -9.11 -7.34 -9.52
N TYR A 270 -9.00 -6.25 -10.29
CA TYR A 270 -9.92 -5.11 -10.18
C TYR A 270 -11.33 -5.48 -10.63
N ASN A 271 -12.32 -5.00 -9.88
CA ASN A 271 -13.73 -5.05 -10.23
C ASN A 271 -14.24 -3.69 -10.68
N GLU A 272 -15.17 -3.70 -11.64
CA GLU A 272 -15.88 -2.49 -12.05
C GLU A 272 -16.55 -1.83 -10.83
N GLY A 273 -16.22 -0.55 -10.60
CA GLY A 273 -16.68 0.20 -9.42
C GLY A 273 -15.71 0.22 -8.23
N ASP A 274 -14.61 -0.54 -8.25
CA ASP A 274 -13.55 -0.42 -7.25
C ASP A 274 -12.98 1.02 -7.24
N LEU A 275 -12.55 1.50 -6.07
CA LEU A 275 -12.11 2.89 -5.92
C LEU A 275 -10.76 3.15 -6.59
N VAL A 276 -9.79 2.26 -6.40
CA VAL A 276 -8.41 2.45 -6.87
C VAL A 276 -7.95 1.23 -7.67
N LEU A 277 -7.23 1.48 -8.75
CA LEU A 277 -6.42 0.48 -9.44
C LEU A 277 -4.93 0.79 -9.22
N HIS A 278 -4.20 -0.18 -8.70
CA HIS A 278 -2.76 -0.14 -8.45
C HIS A 278 -2.04 -1.17 -9.34
N LEU A 279 -0.89 -0.78 -9.92
CA LEU A 279 -0.11 -1.62 -10.85
C LEU A 279 1.31 -1.93 -10.34
N PRO A 280 1.45 -2.57 -9.16
CA PRO A 280 2.75 -2.89 -8.59
C PRO A 280 3.51 -3.89 -9.47
N GLY A 281 4.84 -3.80 -9.49
CA GLY A 281 5.72 -4.76 -10.18
C GLY A 281 5.63 -4.82 -11.70
N ARG A 282 4.86 -3.92 -12.35
CA ARG A 282 4.71 -3.85 -13.81
C ARG A 282 5.77 -2.94 -14.45
N SER A 283 6.08 -3.24 -15.72
CA SER A 283 6.97 -2.39 -16.52
C SER A 283 6.33 -1.03 -16.78
N LEU A 284 7.14 0.01 -16.96
CA LEU A 284 6.64 1.35 -17.28
C LEU A 284 5.79 1.36 -18.57
N PRO A 285 6.21 0.73 -19.69
CA PRO A 285 5.36 0.64 -20.89
C PRO A 285 4.01 -0.03 -20.62
N ASP A 286 3.98 -1.10 -19.82
CA ASP A 286 2.71 -1.77 -19.48
C ASP A 286 1.80 -0.88 -18.65
N ARG A 287 2.34 -0.19 -17.64
CA ARG A 287 1.57 0.73 -16.79
C ARG A 287 0.96 1.86 -17.61
N VAL A 288 1.76 2.51 -18.45
CA VAL A 288 1.30 3.57 -19.36
C VAL A 288 0.17 3.06 -20.25
N ARG A 289 0.40 1.94 -20.95
CA ARG A 289 -0.61 1.33 -21.83
C ARG A 289 -1.92 1.04 -21.10
N ILE A 290 -1.86 0.37 -19.95
CA ILE A 290 -3.05 -0.03 -19.18
C ILE A 290 -3.81 1.22 -18.70
N PHE A 291 -3.12 2.20 -18.11
CA PHE A 291 -3.76 3.40 -17.58
C PHE A 291 -4.37 4.28 -18.68
N GLU A 292 -3.65 4.56 -19.76
CA GLU A 292 -4.19 5.35 -20.87
C GLU A 292 -5.41 4.67 -21.50
N THR A 293 -5.34 3.35 -21.67
CA THR A 293 -6.45 2.58 -22.25
C THR A 293 -7.67 2.62 -21.33
N LEU A 294 -7.49 2.36 -20.03
CA LEU A 294 -8.57 2.39 -19.06
C LEU A 294 -9.19 3.79 -18.95
N LEU A 295 -8.38 4.84 -18.79
CA LEU A 295 -8.88 6.21 -18.69
C LEU A 295 -9.68 6.66 -19.93
N ALA A 296 -9.44 6.05 -21.08
CA ALA A 296 -10.13 6.38 -22.30
C ALA A 296 -11.47 5.64 -22.49
N ILE A 297 -11.76 4.65 -21.66
CA ILE A 297 -13.02 3.87 -21.66
C ILE A 297 -13.74 3.91 -20.31
N LEU A 298 -13.16 4.54 -19.30
CA LEU A 298 -13.69 4.62 -17.94
C LEU A 298 -14.54 5.88 -17.76
N ASP A 299 -15.75 5.70 -17.25
CA ASP A 299 -16.51 6.78 -16.63
C ASP A 299 -16.05 6.95 -15.18
N LEU A 300 -15.22 7.97 -14.93
CA LEU A 300 -14.69 8.26 -13.60
C LEU A 300 -15.79 8.56 -12.59
N GLU A 301 -16.97 9.05 -13.00
CA GLU A 301 -18.04 9.36 -12.05
C GLU A 301 -18.65 8.11 -11.44
N SER A 302 -18.75 7.01 -12.20
CA SER A 302 -19.39 5.77 -11.75
C SER A 302 -18.44 4.58 -11.57
N GLY A 303 -17.20 4.68 -12.04
CA GLY A 303 -16.23 3.58 -12.07
C GLY A 303 -16.51 2.53 -13.15
N LYS A 304 -17.44 2.80 -14.08
CA LYS A 304 -17.85 1.86 -15.12
C LYS A 304 -16.98 1.93 -16.36
N LEU A 305 -16.69 0.77 -16.96
CA LEU A 305 -15.92 0.66 -18.20
C LEU A 305 -16.86 0.51 -19.40
N ASP A 306 -16.58 1.21 -20.50
CA ASP A 306 -17.27 0.99 -21.77
C ASP A 306 -16.80 -0.32 -22.42
N ARG A 307 -17.56 -1.38 -22.15
CA ARG A 307 -17.31 -2.73 -22.67
C ARG A 307 -17.54 -2.86 -24.18
N LYS A 308 -18.18 -1.87 -24.82
CA LYS A 308 -18.40 -1.88 -26.28
C LYS A 308 -17.22 -1.28 -27.03
N ASP A 309 -16.37 -0.52 -26.34
CA ASP A 309 -15.16 0.03 -26.92
C ASP A 309 -14.17 -1.09 -27.26
N ALA A 310 -13.63 -1.07 -28.49
CA ALA A 310 -12.69 -2.10 -28.95
C ALA A 310 -11.42 -2.20 -28.09
N ARG A 311 -11.06 -1.11 -27.40
CA ARG A 311 -9.91 -1.05 -26.49
C ARG A 311 -10.12 -1.90 -25.25
N PHE A 312 -11.36 -2.13 -24.82
CA PHE A 312 -11.68 -2.92 -23.64
C PHE A 312 -11.02 -4.30 -23.67
N GLU A 313 -10.97 -4.95 -24.83
CA GLU A 313 -10.37 -6.28 -24.97
C GLU A 313 -8.87 -6.30 -24.60
N SER A 314 -8.15 -5.20 -24.83
CA SER A 314 -6.71 -5.11 -24.55
C SER A 314 -6.36 -4.92 -23.06
N VAL A 315 -7.36 -4.53 -22.26
CA VAL A 315 -7.28 -4.35 -20.81
C VAL A 315 -8.32 -5.21 -20.08
N ARG A 316 -8.86 -6.23 -20.78
CA ARG A 316 -9.87 -7.10 -20.21
C ARG A 316 -9.26 -7.82 -19.02
N MET A 317 -9.97 -7.73 -17.91
CA MET A 317 -9.60 -8.40 -16.67
C MET A 317 -10.24 -9.79 -16.66
N ASP A 318 -9.46 -10.81 -16.32
CA ASP A 318 -9.90 -12.21 -16.35
C ASP A 318 -10.84 -12.57 -15.19
N ASN A 319 -11.36 -11.58 -14.46
CA ASN A 319 -12.37 -11.81 -13.43
C ASN A 319 -13.75 -12.07 -14.06
N ILE A 320 -13.98 -13.31 -14.47
CA ILE A 320 -15.27 -13.80 -14.99
C ILE A 320 -16.42 -13.70 -13.97
N HIS A 321 -16.10 -13.47 -12.69
CA HIS A 321 -17.05 -13.36 -11.59
C HIS A 321 -17.12 -11.91 -11.09
N HIS A 322 -17.25 -10.95 -12.01
CA HIS A 322 -17.50 -9.57 -11.60
C HIS A 322 -18.73 -9.49 -10.68
N GLN A 323 -18.46 -9.11 -9.45
CA GLN A 323 -19.45 -8.72 -8.47
C GLN A 323 -19.41 -7.20 -8.32
N PRO A 324 -20.54 -6.55 -7.98
CA PRO A 324 -20.52 -5.14 -7.63
C PRO A 324 -19.55 -4.89 -6.48
N ALA A 325 -18.62 -3.94 -6.65
CA ALA A 325 -17.59 -3.64 -5.65
C ALA A 325 -18.14 -3.41 -4.23
N ALA A 326 -19.31 -2.76 -4.11
CA ALA A 326 -19.97 -2.57 -2.82
C ALA A 326 -20.32 -3.89 -2.11
N ASN A 327 -20.76 -4.92 -2.84
CA ASN A 327 -21.09 -6.21 -2.25
C ASN A 327 -19.82 -6.93 -1.80
N VAL A 328 -18.77 -6.93 -2.63
CA VAL A 328 -17.47 -7.52 -2.27
C VAL A 328 -16.93 -6.87 -0.99
N ARG A 329 -17.00 -5.54 -0.88
CA ARG A 329 -16.57 -4.81 0.32
C ARG A 329 -17.31 -5.27 1.58
N LEU A 330 -18.64 -5.33 1.53
CA LEU A 330 -19.47 -5.77 2.67
C LEU A 330 -19.20 -7.22 3.07
N GLU A 331 -19.07 -8.12 2.08
CA GLU A 331 -18.75 -9.52 2.33
C GLU A 331 -17.38 -9.68 2.98
N MET A 332 -16.37 -8.93 2.51
CA MET A 332 -15.01 -8.97 3.06
C MET A 332 -14.93 -8.35 4.46
N GLU A 333 -15.64 -7.25 4.72
CA GLU A 333 -15.73 -6.67 6.06
C GLU A 333 -16.29 -7.67 7.07
N ALA A 334 -17.42 -8.32 6.73
CA ALA A 334 -18.00 -9.37 7.57
C ALA A 334 -17.04 -10.54 7.78
N ALA A 335 -16.30 -10.95 6.74
CA ALA A 335 -15.29 -12.00 6.85
C ALA A 335 -14.16 -11.61 7.81
N PHE A 336 -13.61 -10.39 7.70
CA PHE A 336 -12.55 -9.91 8.60
C PHE A 336 -13.02 -9.80 10.06
N GLU A 337 -14.26 -9.36 10.29
CA GLU A 337 -14.86 -9.31 11.62
C GLU A 337 -15.05 -10.71 12.20
N SER A 338 -15.62 -11.63 11.43
CA SER A 338 -15.87 -13.02 11.88
C SER A 338 -14.59 -13.77 12.28
N LEU A 339 -13.47 -13.45 11.62
CA LEU A 339 -12.15 -14.01 11.91
C LEU A 339 -11.41 -13.25 13.01
N GLY A 340 -11.99 -12.17 13.54
CA GLY A 340 -11.37 -11.32 14.56
C GLY A 340 -10.17 -10.52 14.06
N TRP A 341 -10.04 -10.32 12.74
CA TRP A 341 -8.94 -9.51 12.17
C TRP A 341 -9.12 -8.02 12.48
N ASN A 342 -10.36 -7.58 12.64
CA ASN A 342 -10.73 -6.20 12.94
C ASN A 342 -11.28 -6.09 14.36
N LYS A 343 -10.50 -6.50 15.36
CA LYS A 343 -10.87 -6.33 16.77
C LYS A 343 -10.24 -5.05 17.34
N PRO A 344 -11.01 -4.01 17.71
CA PRO A 344 -10.49 -2.79 18.32
C PRO A 344 -9.72 -3.05 19.63
N CYS A 345 -8.99 -2.05 20.11
CA CYS A 345 -8.21 -2.14 21.34
C CYS A 345 -9.08 -2.32 22.59
N GLY A 346 -8.70 -3.28 23.44
CA GLY A 346 -9.15 -3.36 24.82
C GLY A 346 -8.37 -2.40 25.75
N ALA A 347 -8.78 -2.34 27.02
CA ALA A 347 -8.25 -1.39 28.01
C ALA A 347 -6.72 -1.49 28.29
N HIS A 348 -6.08 -2.60 27.95
CA HIS A 348 -4.64 -2.84 28.16
C HIS A 348 -3.88 -3.09 26.85
N GLU A 349 -4.56 -2.99 25.71
CA GLU A 349 -3.95 -3.10 24.38
C GLU A 349 -3.59 -1.70 23.86
N GLY A 350 -2.79 -1.63 22.79
CA GLY A 350 -2.60 -0.36 22.09
C GLY A 350 -1.72 0.69 22.78
N ASN A 351 -1.03 0.36 23.88
CA ASN A 351 -0.13 1.31 24.54
C ASN A 351 1.02 1.73 23.58
N PRO A 352 1.17 3.01 23.20
CA PRO A 352 2.26 3.47 22.34
C PRO A 352 3.65 3.38 22.98
N ASP A 353 3.74 3.25 24.32
CA ASP A 353 5.02 3.16 25.03
C ASP A 353 5.81 1.88 24.68
N VAL A 354 5.13 0.85 24.14
CA VAL A 354 5.82 -0.38 23.70
C VAL A 354 6.84 -0.10 22.59
N PHE A 355 6.61 0.95 21.80
CA PHE A 355 7.54 1.39 20.77
C PHE A 355 8.76 2.09 21.37
N MET A 356 8.55 2.87 22.44
CA MET A 356 9.64 3.58 23.13
C MET A 356 10.53 2.63 23.93
N GLY A 357 9.95 1.62 24.59
CA GLY A 357 10.72 0.63 25.36
C GLY A 357 11.68 -0.18 24.51
N ALA A 358 11.29 -0.50 23.27
CA ALA A 358 12.11 -1.22 22.31
C ALA A 358 13.39 -0.45 21.92
N THR A 359 13.41 0.88 22.03
CA THR A 359 14.57 1.70 21.69
C THR A 359 15.68 1.65 22.73
N LYS A 360 15.32 1.50 24.02
CA LYS A 360 16.29 1.60 25.13
C LYS A 360 17.09 0.33 25.36
N SER A 361 16.57 -0.85 24.98
CA SER A 361 17.23 -2.12 25.24
C SER A 361 18.36 -2.47 24.26
N GLN A 362 18.54 -1.70 23.19
CA GLN A 362 19.57 -1.97 22.17
C GLN A 362 20.85 -1.14 22.33
N THR A 363 20.84 -0.17 23.26
CA THR A 363 22.01 0.68 23.58
C THR A 363 22.80 0.20 24.80
N GLN A 364 22.44 -0.96 25.36
CA GLN A 364 23.20 -1.69 26.39
C GLN A 364 23.71 -2.99 25.81
#